data_AF-A0A966PUW6-F1
#
_entry.id   AF-A0A966PUW6-F1
#
_cell.length_a   1.000
_cell.length_b   1.000
_cell.length_c   1.000
_cell.angle_alpha   90.00
_cell.angle_beta   90.00
_cell.angle_gamma   90.00
#
_symmetry.space_group_name_H-M   'P 1'
#
loop_
_entity.id
_entity.type
_entity.pdbx_description
1 polymer ?
#
loop_
_entity_poly.entity_id
_entity_poly.type
_entity_poly.pdbx_seq_one_letter_code
_entity_poly.pdbx_strand_id
1 'polypeptide(L)' 'MSLHGEYTKLHLISLEQDAAHIQKQLDDTVEFDTDEYRDLEVEDVSNNGQIIATRHLLETMEEML' A
#
# COMPACT_ATOMS: atom_id res chain seq x y z
N MET A 1 -1.60 18.11 -15.96
CA MET A 1 -1.97 17.15 -14.91
C MET A 1 -2.62 17.92 -13.78
N SER A 2 -3.70 17.43 -13.17
CA SER A 2 -4.36 18.14 -12.05
C SER A 2 -3.53 17.99 -10.76
N LEU A 3 -3.58 18.97 -9.86
CA LEU A 3 -2.93 18.91 -8.54
C LEU A 3 -3.30 17.63 -7.77
N HIS A 4 -4.58 17.22 -7.87
CA HIS A 4 -5.09 16.01 -7.24
C HIS A 4 -4.42 14.75 -7.82
N GLY A 5 -4.22 14.67 -9.14
CA GLY A 5 -3.53 13.54 -9.77
C GLY A 5 -2.07 13.43 -9.35
N GLU A 6 -1.36 14.55 -9.21
CA GLU A 6 0.02 14.57 -8.69
C GLU A 6 0.09 14.10 -7.24
N TYR A 7 -0.82 14.57 -6.39
CA TYR A 7 -0.92 14.13 -5.00
C TYR A 7 -1.19 12.63 -4.90
N THR A 8 -2.13 12.09 -5.69
CA THR A 8 -2.45 10.66 -5.67
C THR A 8 -1.25 9.80 -6.13
N LYS A 9 -0.42 10.29 -7.06
CA LYS A 9 0.84 9.60 -7.44
C LYS A 9 1.84 9.56 -6.28
N LEU A 10 1.99 10.65 -5.54
CA LEU A 10 2.82 10.68 -4.33
C LEU A 10 2.29 9.75 -3.24
N HIS A 11 0.97 9.69 -3.06
CA HIS A 11 0.35 8.76 -2.12
C HIS A 11 0.61 7.30 -2.50
N LEU A 12 0.50 6.95 -3.78
CA LEU A 12 0.85 5.62 -4.27
C LEU A 12 2.30 5.25 -3.94
N ILE A 13 3.26 6.17 -4.16
CA ILE A 13 4.67 5.97 -3.80
C ILE A 13 4.82 5.72 -2.29
N SER A 14 4.09 6.46 -1.45
CA SER A 14 4.09 6.24 0.00
C SER A 14 3.63 4.83 0.36
N LEU A 15 2.51 4.38 -0.21
CA LEU A 15 1.98 3.03 0.04
C LEU A 15 2.96 1.93 -0.41
N GLU A 16 3.67 2.14 -1.52
CA GLU A 16 4.70 1.21 -2.02
C GLU A 16 5.93 1.16 -1.09
N GLN A 17 6.29 2.27 -0.46
CA GLN A 17 7.34 2.31 0.56
C GLN A 17 6.92 1.58 1.84
N ASP A 18 5.67 1.79 2.27
CA ASP A 18 5.10 1.10 3.42
C ASP A 18 5.02 -0.42 3.16
N ALA A 19 4.65 -0.83 1.93
CA ALA A 19 4.66 -2.24 1.53
C ALA A 19 6.05 -2.86 1.66
N ALA A 20 7.09 -2.16 1.19
CA ALA A 20 8.47 -2.64 1.31
C ALA A 20 8.93 -2.74 2.77
N HIS A 21 8.44 -1.86 3.64
CA HIS A 21 8.72 -1.90 5.07
C HIS A 21 8.05 -3.09 5.75
N ILE A 22 6.74 -3.28 5.52
CA ILE A 22 5.95 -4.39 6.06
C ILE A 22 6.51 -5.73 5.58
N GLN A 23 6.82 -5.85 4.29
CA GLN A 23 7.41 -7.07 3.74
C GLN A 23 8.74 -7.42 4.43
N LYS A 24 9.57 -6.42 4.71
CA LYS A 24 10.82 -6.64 5.45
C LYS A 24 10.55 -7.16 6.87
N GLN A 25 9.54 -6.62 7.56
CA GLN A 25 9.16 -7.12 8.89
C GLN A 25 8.64 -8.56 8.82
N LEU A 26 7.86 -8.91 7.81
CA LEU A 26 7.39 -10.28 7.56
C LEU A 26 8.57 -11.23 7.29
N ASP A 27 9.53 -10.82 6.47
CA ASP A 27 10.73 -11.60 6.13
C ASP A 27 11.63 -11.82 7.37
N ASP A 28 11.72 -10.83 8.25
CA ASP A 28 12.51 -10.88 9.49
C ASP A 28 11.78 -11.66 10.61
N THR A 29 10.48 -11.96 10.46
CA THR A 29 9.69 -12.67 11.48
C THR A 29 10.00 -14.17 11.51
N VAL A 30 10.25 -14.70 12.71
CA VAL A 30 10.59 -16.12 12.94
C VAL A 30 9.51 -16.91 13.67
N GLU A 31 8.54 -16.23 14.30
CA GLU A 31 7.42 -16.84 15.04
C GLU A 31 6.09 -16.42 14.41
N PHE A 32 5.42 -17.36 13.76
CA PHE A 32 4.22 -17.11 12.94
C PHE A 32 2.88 -17.33 13.68
N ASP A 33 2.91 -17.83 14.92
CA ASP A 33 1.70 -18.08 15.73
C ASP A 33 1.62 -17.07 16.89
N THR A 34 1.85 -15.80 16.56
CA THR A 34 1.77 -14.68 17.49
C THR A 34 0.71 -13.70 17.01
N ASP A 35 0.10 -12.97 17.94
CA ASP A 35 -0.84 -11.90 17.58
C ASP A 35 -0.14 -10.79 16.78
N GLU A 36 1.14 -10.52 17.06
CA GLU A 36 1.95 -9.56 16.32
C GLU A 36 2.13 -9.94 14.84
N TYR A 37 2.45 -11.21 14.55
CA TYR A 37 2.54 -11.67 13.16
C TYR A 37 1.19 -11.58 12.44
N ARG A 38 0.10 -11.94 13.12
CA ARG A 38 -1.25 -11.85 12.54
C ARG A 38 -1.66 -10.41 12.25
N ASP A 39 -1.35 -9.48 13.13
CA ASP A 39 -1.59 -8.05 12.91
C ASP A 39 -0.77 -7.54 11.73
N LEU A 40 0.48 -7.98 11.60
CA LEU A 40 1.37 -7.62 10.48
C LEU A 40 0.88 -8.17 9.14
N GLU A 41 0.36 -9.40 9.09
CA GLU A 41 -0.27 -9.96 7.88
C GLU A 41 -1.53 -9.17 7.49
N VAL A 42 -2.35 -8.77 8.47
CA VAL A 42 -3.53 -7.94 8.21
C VAL A 42 -3.12 -6.57 7.65
N GLU A 43 -2.04 -5.98 8.17
CA GLU A 43 -1.50 -4.73 7.68
C GLU A 43 -1.00 -4.86 6.23
N ASP A 44 -0.27 -5.92 5.89
CA ASP A 44 0.18 -6.18 4.52
C ASP A 44 -1.00 -6.29 3.54
N VAL A 45 -2.01 -7.10 3.87
CA VAL A 45 -3.20 -7.27 3.05
C VAL A 45 -3.94 -5.94 2.87
N SER A 46 -4.08 -5.16 3.94
CA SER A 46 -4.72 -3.84 3.92
C SER A 46 -3.96 -2.85 3.04
N ASN A 47 -2.64 -2.77 3.19
CA ASN A 47 -1.79 -1.85 2.41
C ASN A 47 -1.81 -2.22 0.92
N ASN A 48 -1.71 -3.50 0.58
CA ASN A 48 -1.84 -3.96 -0.81
C ASN A 48 -3.22 -3.63 -1.40
N GLY A 49 -4.30 -3.74 -0.61
CA GLY A 49 -5.63 -3.29 -1.01
C GLY A 49 -5.68 -1.79 -1.34
N GLN A 50 -5.04 -0.96 -0.52
CA GLN A 50 -4.95 0.50 -0.74
C GLN A 50 -4.15 0.84 -1.99
N ILE A 51 -3.06 0.11 -2.28
CA ILE A 51 -2.27 0.27 -3.53
C ILE A 51 -3.16 0.00 -4.75
N ILE A 52 -3.90 -1.10 -4.75
CA ILE A 52 -4.80 -1.47 -5.86
C ILE A 52 -5.87 -0.39 -6.06
N ALA A 53 -6.52 0.05 -4.98
CA ALA A 53 -7.54 1.10 -5.05
C ALA A 53 -6.97 2.43 -5.56
N THR A 54 -5.80 2.84 -5.07
CA THR A 54 -5.14 4.09 -5.47
C THR A 54 -4.74 4.07 -6.95
N ARG A 55 -4.24 2.94 -7.46
CA ARG A 55 -3.95 2.76 -8.89
C ARG A 55 -5.21 2.91 -9.74
N HIS A 56 -6.31 2.26 -9.35
CA HIS A 56 -7.59 2.38 -10.06
C HIS A 56 -8.13 3.82 -10.05
N LEU A 57 -8.00 4.52 -8.92
CA LEU A 57 -8.37 5.94 -8.82
C LEU A 57 -7.53 6.81 -9.75
N LEU A 58 -6.21 6.58 -9.82
CA LEU A 58 -5.33 7.31 -10.74
C LEU A 58 -5.74 7.12 -12.21
N GLU A 59 -6.00 5.88 -12.62
CA GLU A 59 -6.47 5.57 -13.97
C GLU A 59 -7.77 6.32 -14.29
N THR A 60 -8.76 6.22 -13.38
CA THR A 60 -10.06 6.90 -13.54
C THR A 60 -9.91 8.42 -13.60
N MET A 61 -9.02 9.00 -12.78
CA MET A 61 -8.75 10.44 -12.77
C MET A 61 -8.07 10.92 -14.06
N GLU A 62 -7.22 10.09 -14.66
CA GLU A 62 -6.58 10.40 -15.95
C GLU A 62 -7.57 10.29 -17.12
N GLU A 63 -8.54 9.36 -17.06
CA GLU A 63 -9.59 9.23 -18.08
C GLU A 63 -10.66 10.34 -18.03
N MET A 64 -10.85 10.97 -16.86
CA MET A 64 -11.83 12.04 -16.65
C MET A 64 -11.33 13.45 -17.03
N LEU A 65 -10.05 13.60 -17.36
CA LEU A 65 -9.39 14.86 -17.73
C LEU A 65 -9.30 15.05 -19.25
#